data_AF-A0A934WYQ7-F1
#
_entry.id   AF-A0A934WYQ7-F1
#
_cell.length_a   1.000
_cell.length_b   1.000
_cell.length_c   1.000
_cell.angle_alpha   90.00
_cell.angle_beta   90.00
_cell.angle_gamma   90.00
#
_symmetry.space_group_name_H-M   'P 1'
#
loop_
_entity.id
_entity.type
_entity.pdbx_description
1 polymer ?
#
loop_
_entity_poly.entity_id
_entity_poly.type
_entity_poly.pdbx_seq_one_letter_code
_entity_poly.pdbx_strand_id
1 'polypeptide(L)'
;MNRLFIIVGLTFFISCKTQQINENISGVWIFESEVNDLHLNDTSRFFVHQYPIIYDFKEDGALLFKHYPKKDTIYSWLQKTDTILTINGLDYTIHSLNQDSITLIDYNRADNYWLTFKRPKETFIDYSKTEIEKILLSNIWSTDDTLNRKWATRFEYFPNNIMIYRYRIFDRNLNDSADNLQLERWGVAEYKDYYFIYNYTDMYGNGNFESINQIIDINPNSYTISDSNVNDKKAGFHSIMEGVNNEHKLKKIIGEWISYNSENRTYGKYIPEQEIEYGRVGLFLGDLHMTFKEKTISLKIDALEPMIYHDWQLSQDGKTLLLEYHFDGSESGGIQFEYATILELNDTKLKIRLFNNRYYTGKEKPNQYILNLIQEFERVE
;
A
#
# COMPACT_ATOMS: atom_id res chain seq x y z
N MET A 1 54.45 61.12 16.71
CA MET A 1 53.53 60.07 17.22
C MET A 1 52.52 59.77 16.11
N ASN A 2 52.80 58.75 15.30
CA ASN A 2 51.88 58.24 14.29
C ASN A 2 51.07 57.10 14.89
N ARG A 3 49.75 57.24 14.98
CA ARG A 3 48.85 56.10 15.24
C ARG A 3 48.25 55.68 13.90
N LEU A 4 48.77 54.59 13.36
CA LEU A 4 48.23 53.88 12.22
C LEU A 4 47.06 53.02 12.75
N PHE A 5 45.83 53.34 12.37
CA PHE A 5 44.69 52.45 12.53
C PHE A 5 44.74 51.41 11.42
N ILE A 6 45.05 50.16 11.76
CA ILE A 6 44.83 49.01 10.87
C ILE A 6 43.38 48.59 11.07
N ILE A 7 42.52 48.95 10.12
CA ILE A 7 41.19 48.35 10.00
C ILE A 7 41.39 46.98 9.37
N VAL A 8 41.23 45.93 10.18
CA VAL A 8 41.11 44.56 9.70
C VAL A 8 39.75 44.45 9.02
N GLY A 9 39.73 44.59 7.70
CA GLY A 9 38.60 44.21 6.86
C GLY A 9 38.49 42.69 6.83
N LEU A 10 37.80 42.10 7.81
CA LEU A 10 37.32 40.73 7.73
C LEU A 10 36.01 40.76 6.93
N THR A 11 36.11 40.74 5.61
CA THR A 11 34.95 40.67 4.73
C THR A 11 34.32 39.28 4.79
N PHE A 12 33.06 39.26 5.22
CA PHE A 12 32.08 38.18 5.14
C PHE A 12 32.02 37.57 3.72
N PHE A 13 32.79 36.53 3.43
CA PHE A 13 32.62 35.70 2.23
C PHE A 13 31.78 34.42 2.48
N ILE A 14 31.31 34.21 3.72
CA ILE A 14 30.53 33.03 4.12
C ILE A 14 29.01 33.23 3.85
N SER A 15 28.58 34.46 3.48
CA SER A 15 27.16 34.81 3.42
C SER A 15 26.44 34.41 2.13
N CYS A 16 27.02 34.63 0.95
CA CYS A 16 26.27 34.43 -0.31
C CYS A 16 26.12 32.97 -0.72
N LYS A 17 27.14 32.12 -0.49
CA LYS A 17 27.12 30.73 -0.94
C LYS A 17 26.18 29.86 -0.08
N THR A 18 26.22 30.05 1.25
CA THR A 18 25.31 29.41 2.19
C THR A 18 23.86 29.84 1.93
N GLN A 19 23.62 31.12 1.61
CA GLN A 19 22.31 31.62 1.25
C GLN A 19 21.78 30.98 -0.06
N GLN A 20 22.64 30.87 -1.08
CA GLN A 20 22.29 30.22 -2.36
C GLN A 20 21.99 28.72 -2.20
N ILE A 21 22.69 28.00 -1.31
CA ILE A 21 22.41 26.59 -1.06
C ILE A 21 21.13 26.41 -0.23
N ASN A 22 20.88 27.28 0.76
CA ASN A 22 19.59 27.30 1.46
C ASN A 22 18.43 27.51 0.49
N GLU A 23 18.54 28.45 -0.45
CA GLU A 23 17.57 28.66 -1.52
C GLU A 23 17.36 27.39 -2.37
N ASN A 24 18.43 26.64 -2.64
CA ASN A 24 18.36 25.38 -3.38
C ASN A 24 17.75 24.22 -2.58
N ILE A 25 17.78 24.25 -1.25
CA ILE A 25 17.18 23.23 -0.37
C ILE A 25 15.75 23.58 0.00
N SER A 26 15.42 24.87 0.12
CA SER A 26 14.08 25.31 0.51
C SER A 26 12.98 24.82 -0.45
N GLY A 27 11.81 24.55 0.11
CA GLY A 27 10.63 24.09 -0.62
C GLY A 27 10.31 22.60 -0.40
N VAL A 28 9.44 22.09 -1.27
CA VAL A 28 8.84 20.76 -1.15
C VAL A 28 9.72 19.71 -1.82
N TRP A 29 9.89 18.56 -1.15
CA TRP A 29 10.65 17.41 -1.59
C TRP A 29 9.90 16.13 -1.29
N ILE A 30 9.80 15.27 -2.30
CA ILE A 30 9.25 13.92 -2.20
C ILE A 30 10.38 13.00 -1.76
N PHE A 31 10.14 12.19 -0.73
CA PHE A 31 11.07 11.14 -0.33
C PHE A 31 11.04 10.01 -1.37
N GLU A 32 12.14 9.84 -2.11
CA GLU A 32 12.21 8.90 -3.24
C GLU A 32 12.72 7.53 -2.79
N SER A 33 13.78 7.51 -1.98
CA SER A 33 14.32 6.24 -1.48
C SER A 33 15.26 6.40 -0.29
N GLU A 34 15.30 5.38 0.57
CA GLU A 34 16.40 5.03 1.47
C GLU A 34 17.06 3.74 0.97
N VAL A 35 18.39 3.76 0.87
CA VAL A 35 19.20 2.59 0.47
C VAL A 35 20.26 2.36 1.56
N ASN A 36 20.28 1.16 2.12
CA ASN A 36 21.34 0.74 3.03
C ASN A 36 22.59 0.37 2.20
N ASP A 37 23.70 1.03 2.51
CA ASP A 37 25.01 0.72 1.96
C ASP A 37 25.86 0.09 3.07
N LEU A 38 25.80 -1.24 3.16
CA LEU A 38 26.60 -2.00 4.11
C LEU A 38 28.08 -1.71 3.82
N HIS A 39 28.87 -1.46 4.86
CA HIS A 39 30.33 -1.27 4.79
C HIS A 39 31.13 -2.48 4.26
N LEU A 40 30.47 -3.52 3.76
CA LEU A 40 31.09 -4.63 3.06
C LEU A 40 31.29 -4.18 1.61
N ASN A 41 32.52 -4.27 1.10
CA ASN A 41 32.90 -4.02 -0.31
C ASN A 41 32.19 -4.92 -1.34
N ASP A 42 31.01 -5.43 -1.04
CA ASP A 42 30.13 -6.13 -1.96
C ASP A 42 29.13 -5.13 -2.54
N THR A 43 29.10 -5.01 -3.86
CA THR A 43 28.26 -4.09 -4.65
C THR A 43 26.74 -4.32 -4.53
N SER A 44 26.31 -5.14 -3.59
CA SER A 44 24.91 -5.43 -3.28
C SER A 44 24.26 -4.25 -2.57
N ARG A 45 23.66 -3.33 -3.33
CA ARG A 45 22.66 -2.38 -2.81
C ARG A 45 21.49 -3.20 -2.26
N PHE A 46 21.36 -3.28 -0.93
CA PHE A 46 20.27 -4.03 -0.31
C PHE A 46 19.07 -3.11 -0.09
N PHE A 47 17.95 -3.50 -0.70
CA PHE A 47 16.58 -2.98 -0.54
C PHE A 47 16.42 -1.45 -0.65
N VAL A 48 16.01 -0.99 -1.84
CA VAL A 48 15.47 0.37 -2.01
C VAL A 48 14.12 0.43 -1.29
N HIS A 49 14.03 1.24 -0.24
CA HIS A 49 12.80 1.45 0.50
C HIS A 49 12.26 2.85 0.24
N GLN A 50 10.96 2.95 -0.05
CA GLN A 50 10.27 4.22 -0.14
C GLN A 50 9.29 4.34 1.03
N TYR A 51 9.04 5.56 1.47
CA TYR A 51 8.05 5.88 2.50
C TYR A 51 7.11 6.97 1.98
N PRO A 52 5.84 7.00 2.42
CA PRO A 52 4.86 7.98 1.98
C PRO A 52 5.08 9.37 2.62
N ILE A 53 6.24 9.97 2.34
CA ILE A 53 6.75 11.14 3.05
C ILE A 53 7.04 12.30 2.10
N ILE A 54 6.65 13.51 2.54
CA ILE A 54 7.03 14.79 1.94
C ILE A 54 7.75 15.63 2.99
N TYR A 55 8.85 16.26 2.58
CA TYR A 55 9.61 17.24 3.35
C TYR A 55 9.35 18.63 2.76
N ASP A 56 9.00 19.61 3.58
CA ASP A 56 8.92 21.01 3.16
C ASP A 56 9.85 21.86 4.02
N PHE A 57 11.03 22.14 3.47
CA PHE A 57 12.08 22.93 4.10
C PHE A 57 11.73 24.41 3.97
N LYS A 58 11.29 25.03 5.06
CA LYS A 58 10.94 26.46 5.10
C LYS A 58 12.18 27.33 5.24
N GLU A 59 12.15 28.51 4.65
CA GLU A 59 13.26 29.48 4.69
C GLU A 59 13.62 29.96 6.11
N ASP A 60 12.66 29.90 7.04
CA ASP A 60 12.86 30.26 8.45
C ASP A 60 13.54 29.16 9.29
N GLY A 61 13.93 28.04 8.67
CA GLY A 61 14.55 26.91 9.33
C GLY A 61 13.57 25.90 9.93
N ALA A 62 12.26 26.06 9.73
CA ALA A 62 11.29 25.01 10.04
C ALA A 62 11.26 23.94 8.95
N LEU A 63 11.17 22.67 9.33
CA LEU A 63 10.92 21.56 8.43
C LEU A 63 9.55 20.98 8.75
N LEU A 64 8.60 21.13 7.82
CA LEU A 64 7.33 20.43 7.90
C LEU A 64 7.48 19.04 7.29
N PHE A 65 7.32 18.01 8.12
CA PHE A 65 7.42 16.62 7.76
C PHE A 65 6.01 16.02 7.68
N LYS A 66 5.59 15.67 6.46
CA LYS A 66 4.30 15.07 6.14
C LYS A 66 4.52 13.57 5.95
N HIS A 67 3.94 12.73 6.80
CA HIS A 67 4.05 11.27 6.68
C HIS A 67 2.66 10.71 6.60
N TYR A 68 2.23 10.30 5.42
CA TYR A 68 0.86 9.82 5.23
C TYR A 68 0.71 8.35 5.63
N PRO A 69 -0.41 7.93 6.25
CA PRO A 69 -1.57 8.73 6.68
C PRO A 69 -1.42 9.27 8.11
N LYS A 70 -0.21 9.31 8.65
CA LYS A 70 0.08 9.72 10.04
C LYS A 70 0.02 11.25 10.18
N LYS A 71 0.07 11.70 11.44
CA LYS A 71 0.07 13.11 11.77
C LYS A 71 1.39 13.78 11.35
N ASP A 72 1.27 14.98 10.81
CA ASP A 72 2.41 15.83 10.48
C ASP A 72 3.26 16.15 11.71
N THR A 73 4.57 16.23 11.50
CA THR A 73 5.54 16.66 12.51
C THR A 73 6.29 17.88 12.03
N ILE A 74 6.65 18.77 12.97
CA ILE A 74 7.49 19.93 12.68
C ILE A 74 8.84 19.70 13.34
N TYR A 75 9.90 19.78 12.55
CA TYR A 75 11.29 19.73 13.00
C TYR A 75 11.98 21.05 12.67
N SER A 76 13.22 21.20 13.12
CA SER A 76 14.12 22.25 12.62
C SER A 76 15.08 21.69 11.59
N TRP A 77 15.52 22.55 10.68
CA TRP A 77 16.65 22.28 9.79
C TRP A 77 17.56 23.49 9.68
N LEU A 78 18.84 23.24 9.42
CA LEU A 78 19.83 24.28 9.17
C LEU A 78 20.94 23.70 8.30
N GLN A 79 21.39 24.47 7.33
CA GLN A 79 22.64 24.18 6.66
C GLN A 79 23.82 24.61 7.54
N LYS A 80 24.60 23.64 8.03
CA LYS A 80 25.75 23.89 8.89
C LYS A 80 26.99 24.26 8.09
N THR A 81 27.19 23.61 6.93
CA THR A 81 28.23 23.93 5.94
C THR A 81 27.72 23.65 4.53
N ASP A 82 28.50 23.97 3.50
CA ASP A 82 28.20 23.61 2.10
C ASP A 82 27.94 22.11 1.87
N THR A 83 28.40 21.24 2.77
CA THR A 83 28.31 19.78 2.65
C THR A 83 27.53 19.11 3.77
N ILE A 84 27.05 19.86 4.77
CA ILE A 84 26.38 19.29 5.95
C ILE A 84 25.03 19.99 6.16
N LEU A 85 23.96 19.19 6.14
CA LEU A 85 22.60 19.57 6.47
C LEU A 85 22.23 18.97 7.83
N THR A 86 21.83 19.81 8.78
CA THR A 86 21.34 19.35 10.09
C THR A 86 19.81 19.31 10.06
N ILE A 87 19.21 18.16 10.38
CA ILE A 87 17.75 18.00 10.52
C ILE A 87 17.46 17.45 11.91
N ASN A 88 16.62 18.15 12.68
CA ASN A 88 16.26 17.79 14.05
C ASN A 88 17.49 17.48 14.95
N GLY A 89 18.57 18.24 14.77
CA GLY A 89 19.82 18.07 15.52
C GLY A 89 20.74 16.94 15.04
N LEU A 90 20.38 16.21 13.98
CA LEU A 90 21.22 15.17 13.36
C LEU A 90 21.90 15.71 12.09
N ASP A 91 23.18 15.44 11.93
CA ASP A 91 23.98 15.90 10.78
C ASP A 91 23.92 14.87 9.64
N TYR A 92 23.63 15.33 8.44
CA TYR A 92 23.60 14.55 7.20
C TYR A 92 24.60 15.14 6.20
N THR A 93 25.34 14.29 5.50
CA THR A 93 26.27 14.74 4.45
C THR A 93 25.52 14.92 3.14
N ILE A 94 25.58 16.11 2.55
CA ILE A 94 25.05 16.37 1.20
C ILE A 94 26.01 15.75 0.19
N HIS A 95 25.64 14.60 -0.37
CA HIS A 95 26.42 13.96 -1.44
C HIS A 95 26.23 14.67 -2.77
N SER A 96 24.98 14.99 -3.11
CA SER A 96 24.64 15.76 -4.29
C SER A 96 23.41 16.62 -4.05
N LEU A 97 23.45 17.82 -4.62
CA LEU A 97 22.35 18.78 -4.62
C LEU A 97 22.27 19.43 -6.00
N ASN A 98 21.11 19.33 -6.62
CA ASN A 98 20.76 20.11 -7.81
C ASN A 98 19.32 20.60 -7.67
N GLN A 99 18.84 21.30 -8.70
CA GLN A 99 17.48 21.89 -8.68
C GLN A 99 16.39 20.83 -8.46
N ASP A 100 16.54 19.62 -8.97
CA ASP A 100 15.49 18.60 -9.00
C ASP A 100 15.69 17.47 -7.97
N SER A 101 16.89 17.30 -7.40
CA SER A 101 17.20 16.19 -6.49
C SER A 101 18.21 16.55 -5.40
N ILE A 102 18.02 15.96 -4.22
CA ILE A 102 18.98 15.94 -3.11
C ILE A 102 19.30 14.49 -2.78
N THR A 103 20.59 14.20 -2.60
CA THR A 103 21.04 12.94 -2.01
C THR A 103 21.84 13.24 -0.75
N LEU A 104 21.37 12.70 0.37
CA LEU A 104 22.00 12.80 1.68
C LEU A 104 22.58 11.45 2.09
N ILE A 105 23.68 11.46 2.83
CA ILE A 105 24.23 10.27 3.48
C ILE A 105 24.04 10.43 4.99
N ASP A 106 23.31 9.48 5.58
CA ASP A 106 23.06 9.36 7.01
C ASP A 106 24.11 8.44 7.66
N TYR A 107 24.94 9.01 8.52
CA TYR A 107 25.94 8.33 9.34
C TYR A 107 25.50 8.20 10.81
N ASN A 108 24.25 8.55 11.13
CA ASN A 108 23.74 8.57 12.51
C ASN A 108 23.25 7.20 13.00
N ARG A 109 23.36 6.16 12.14
CA ARG A 109 22.95 4.78 12.41
C ARG A 109 24.17 3.86 12.30
N ALA A 110 24.01 2.58 12.67
CA ALA A 110 25.10 1.60 12.62
C ALA A 110 25.64 1.35 11.20
N ASP A 111 24.76 1.43 10.21
CA ASP A 111 25.08 1.40 8.79
C ASP A 111 24.91 2.79 8.17
N ASN A 112 25.45 2.98 6.96
CA ASN A 112 25.23 4.20 6.20
C ASN A 112 23.99 4.06 5.33
N TYR A 113 23.18 5.11 5.31
CA TYR A 113 21.99 5.16 4.47
C TYR A 113 22.08 6.31 3.48
N TRP A 114 21.78 6.01 2.23
CA TRP A 114 21.64 6.99 1.17
C TRP A 114 20.18 7.37 1.03
N LEU A 115 19.86 8.61 1.36
CA LEU A 115 18.52 9.17 1.30
C LEU A 115 18.41 10.04 0.06
N THR A 116 17.49 9.70 -0.85
CA THR A 116 17.26 10.46 -2.08
C THR A 116 15.90 11.13 -2.04
N PHE A 117 15.89 12.39 -2.44
CA PHE A 117 14.73 13.26 -2.48
C PHE A 117 14.62 13.88 -3.86
N LYS A 118 13.38 14.12 -4.30
CA LYS A 118 13.10 14.73 -5.59
C LYS A 118 12.13 15.88 -5.44
N ARG A 119 12.33 16.97 -6.18
CA ARG A 119 11.33 18.04 -6.24
C ARG A 119 10.07 17.56 -6.96
N PRO A 120 8.88 17.92 -6.46
CA PRO A 120 7.67 17.79 -7.26
C PRO A 120 7.80 18.71 -8.48
N LYS A 121 7.21 18.29 -9.59
CA LYS A 121 7.13 19.09 -10.82
C LYS A 121 5.88 19.96 -10.78
N GLU A 122 5.93 21.15 -11.33
CA GLU A 122 4.69 21.90 -11.57
C GLU A 122 3.81 21.17 -12.58
N THR A 123 2.56 20.90 -12.19
CA THR A 123 1.59 20.16 -13.01
C THR A 123 0.24 20.89 -12.93
N PHE A 124 -0.47 20.97 -14.05
CA PHE A 124 -1.81 21.54 -14.09
C PHE A 124 -2.84 20.41 -14.02
N ILE A 125 -3.44 20.21 -12.85
CA ILE A 125 -4.50 19.23 -12.63
C ILE A 125 -5.79 20.01 -12.31
N ASP A 126 -6.72 20.03 -13.25
CA ASP A 126 -8.03 20.71 -13.13
C ASP A 126 -9.05 19.81 -12.41
N TYR A 127 -8.63 19.23 -11.29
CA TYR A 127 -9.45 18.37 -10.44
C TYR A 127 -9.09 18.63 -8.99
N SER A 128 -10.10 18.72 -8.12
CA SER A 128 -9.92 18.68 -6.67
C SER A 128 -9.48 17.28 -6.21
N LYS A 129 -8.91 17.18 -5.01
CA LYS A 129 -8.60 15.90 -4.38
C LYS A 129 -9.77 14.91 -4.42
N THR A 130 -10.99 15.36 -4.10
CA THR A 130 -12.19 14.50 -4.08
C THR A 130 -12.56 14.00 -5.47
N GLU A 131 -12.38 14.83 -6.51
CA GLU A 131 -12.62 14.43 -7.90
C GLU A 131 -11.57 13.41 -8.38
N ILE A 132 -10.30 13.60 -8.00
CA ILE A 132 -9.23 12.63 -8.22
C ILE A 132 -9.58 11.28 -7.58
N GLU A 133 -9.95 11.28 -6.30
CA GLU A 133 -10.38 10.06 -5.59
C GLU A 133 -11.55 9.38 -6.29
N LYS A 134 -12.55 10.15 -6.75
CA LYS A 134 -13.70 9.62 -7.50
C LYS A 134 -13.30 8.98 -8.82
N ILE A 135 -12.38 9.60 -9.58
CA ILE A 135 -11.84 9.03 -10.83
C ILE A 135 -11.13 7.70 -10.54
N LEU A 136 -10.27 7.67 -9.52
CA LEU A 136 -9.52 6.47 -9.14
C LEU A 136 -10.47 5.33 -8.72
N LEU A 137 -11.52 5.64 -7.95
CA LEU A 137 -12.54 4.69 -7.50
C LEU A 137 -13.48 4.19 -8.61
N SER A 138 -13.58 4.87 -9.74
CA SER A 138 -14.56 4.54 -10.79
C SER A 138 -14.08 3.55 -11.84
N ASN A 139 -12.82 3.09 -11.74
CA ASN A 139 -12.20 2.27 -12.78
C ASN A 139 -11.43 1.08 -12.22
N ILE A 140 -11.24 0.09 -13.07
CA ILE A 140 -10.15 -0.89 -12.95
C ILE A 140 -8.99 -0.36 -13.78
N TRP A 141 -7.84 -0.21 -13.16
CA TRP A 141 -6.65 0.37 -13.75
C TRP A 141 -5.70 -0.72 -14.22
N SER A 142 -4.96 -0.42 -15.29
CA SER A 142 -3.96 -1.31 -15.84
C SER A 142 -2.78 -0.55 -16.43
N THR A 143 -1.61 -1.19 -16.43
CA THR A 143 -0.50 -0.81 -17.31
C THR A 143 -0.59 -1.60 -18.63
N ASP A 144 0.16 -1.21 -19.66
CA ASP A 144 0.18 -1.90 -20.95
C ASP A 144 0.90 -3.29 -20.87
N ASP A 145 0.42 -4.21 -20.03
CA ASP A 145 0.83 -5.62 -20.00
C ASP A 145 -0.34 -6.53 -20.40
N THR A 146 -0.44 -6.81 -21.69
CA THR A 146 -1.47 -7.68 -22.29
C THR A 146 -1.49 -9.10 -21.72
N LEU A 147 -0.41 -9.57 -21.07
CA LEU A 147 -0.33 -10.92 -20.51
C LEU A 147 -0.72 -11.00 -19.02
N ASN A 148 -0.87 -9.85 -18.33
CA ASN A 148 -1.15 -9.75 -16.88
C ASN A 148 -0.21 -10.61 -16.01
N ARG A 149 1.05 -10.78 -16.44
CA ARG A 149 2.03 -11.64 -15.76
C ARG A 149 2.93 -10.85 -14.83
N LYS A 150 3.12 -9.56 -15.08
CA LYS A 150 3.87 -8.72 -14.16
C LYS A 150 3.02 -8.34 -12.96
N TRP A 151 3.68 -8.26 -11.82
CA TRP A 151 3.13 -7.67 -10.61
C TRP A 151 2.65 -6.23 -10.90
N ALA A 152 1.58 -5.81 -10.22
CA ALA A 152 0.99 -4.47 -10.33
C ALA A 152 0.46 -4.07 -11.73
N THR A 153 0.07 -5.03 -12.57
CA THR A 153 -0.43 -4.76 -13.93
C THR A 153 -1.90 -4.44 -14.01
N ARG A 154 -2.71 -4.93 -13.07
CA ARG A 154 -4.15 -4.66 -12.98
C ARG A 154 -4.55 -4.47 -11.53
N PHE A 155 -5.32 -3.44 -11.23
CA PHE A 155 -5.75 -3.15 -9.87
C PHE A 155 -7.00 -2.29 -9.81
N GLU A 156 -7.58 -2.22 -8.61
CA GLU A 156 -8.78 -1.45 -8.32
C GLU A 156 -8.64 -0.79 -6.95
N TYR A 157 -9.15 0.43 -6.85
CA TYR A 157 -9.24 1.19 -5.60
C TYR A 157 -10.63 1.04 -5.00
N PHE A 158 -10.68 0.86 -3.67
CA PHE A 158 -11.90 0.74 -2.88
C PHE A 158 -12.05 1.94 -1.92
N PRO A 159 -13.28 2.39 -1.61
CA PRO A 159 -13.55 3.57 -0.78
C PRO A 159 -13.01 3.51 0.65
N ASN A 160 -12.76 2.33 1.18
CA ASN A 160 -12.19 2.10 2.52
C ASN A 160 -10.65 2.18 2.54
N ASN A 161 -10.04 2.89 1.57
CA ASN A 161 -8.60 3.02 1.39
C ASN A 161 -7.88 1.70 1.10
N ILE A 162 -8.59 0.71 0.55
CA ILE A 162 -8.00 -0.55 0.10
C ILE A 162 -7.76 -0.52 -1.40
N MET A 163 -6.65 -1.07 -1.83
CA MET A 163 -6.32 -1.32 -3.23
C MET A 163 -6.02 -2.79 -3.40
N ILE A 164 -6.52 -3.42 -4.47
CA ILE A 164 -6.24 -4.82 -4.76
C ILE A 164 -5.56 -4.92 -6.11
N TYR A 165 -4.30 -5.39 -6.11
CA TYR A 165 -3.65 -5.86 -7.31
C TYR A 165 -4.13 -7.25 -7.68
N ARG A 166 -4.35 -7.48 -8.98
CA ARG A 166 -4.65 -8.79 -9.55
C ARG A 166 -3.68 -9.10 -10.67
N TYR A 167 -2.97 -10.21 -10.56
CA TYR A 167 -2.02 -10.67 -11.58
C TYR A 167 -1.99 -12.19 -11.64
N ARG A 168 -1.62 -12.76 -12.78
CA ARG A 168 -1.62 -14.22 -12.95
C ARG A 168 -0.32 -14.84 -12.47
N ILE A 169 -0.44 -15.86 -11.62
CA ILE A 169 0.67 -16.73 -11.22
C ILE A 169 0.35 -18.18 -11.56
N PHE A 170 1.37 -19.03 -11.64
CA PHE A 170 1.17 -20.47 -11.62
C PHE A 170 0.92 -20.92 -10.17
N ASP A 171 -0.29 -21.40 -9.89
CA ASP A 171 -0.65 -21.93 -8.58
C ASP A 171 -0.36 -23.44 -8.55
N ARG A 172 0.65 -23.82 -7.77
CA ARG A 172 1.05 -25.22 -7.61
C ARG A 172 -0.05 -26.08 -6.97
N ASN A 173 -0.96 -25.50 -6.19
CA ASN A 173 -2.06 -26.25 -5.58
C ASN A 173 -3.12 -26.66 -6.61
N LEU A 174 -3.24 -25.91 -7.70
CA LEU A 174 -4.19 -26.14 -8.78
C LEU A 174 -3.53 -26.74 -10.02
N ASN A 175 -2.19 -26.75 -10.07
CA ASN A 175 -1.40 -27.11 -11.24
C ASN A 175 -1.84 -26.32 -12.50
N ASP A 176 -2.25 -25.06 -12.30
CA ASP A 176 -2.79 -24.17 -13.34
C ASP A 176 -2.48 -22.71 -13.00
N SER A 177 -2.68 -21.82 -13.96
CA SER A 177 -2.67 -20.37 -13.71
C SER A 177 -3.87 -19.95 -12.87
N ALA A 178 -3.62 -19.14 -11.85
CA ALA A 178 -4.66 -18.55 -11.02
C ALA A 178 -4.42 -17.04 -10.87
N ASP A 179 -5.50 -16.30 -10.65
CA ASP A 179 -5.40 -14.91 -10.23
C ASP A 179 -4.79 -14.89 -8.82
N ASN A 180 -3.63 -14.27 -8.69
CA ASN A 180 -3.11 -13.85 -7.40
C ASN A 180 -3.66 -12.48 -7.09
N LEU A 181 -4.08 -12.31 -5.84
CA LEU A 181 -4.54 -11.04 -5.32
C LEU A 181 -3.54 -10.57 -4.27
N GLN A 182 -3.31 -9.26 -4.23
CA GLN A 182 -2.48 -8.63 -3.23
C GLN A 182 -3.15 -7.35 -2.78
N LEU A 183 -3.25 -7.21 -1.46
CA LEU A 183 -3.91 -6.09 -0.82
C LEU A 183 -2.88 -5.03 -0.42
N GLU A 184 -3.18 -3.80 -0.76
CA GLU A 184 -2.45 -2.59 -0.35
C GLU A 184 -3.41 -1.58 0.27
N ARG A 185 -2.87 -0.62 1.03
CA ARG A 185 -3.60 0.59 1.41
C ARG A 185 -3.21 1.72 0.47
N TRP A 186 -4.15 2.62 0.21
CA TRP A 186 -3.89 3.78 -0.65
C TRP A 186 -4.52 5.06 -0.09
N GLY A 187 -4.07 6.20 -0.63
CA GLY A 187 -4.75 7.47 -0.44
C GLY A 187 -4.24 8.55 -1.40
N VAL A 188 -4.97 9.67 -1.43
CA VAL A 188 -4.57 10.88 -2.15
C VAL A 188 -4.25 11.98 -1.15
N ALA A 189 -3.10 12.61 -1.35
CA ALA A 189 -2.68 13.78 -0.60
C ALA A 189 -2.67 15.00 -1.51
N GLU A 190 -3.21 16.10 -1.01
CA GLU A 190 -3.05 17.43 -1.58
C GLU A 190 -2.13 18.22 -0.66
N TYR A 191 -1.09 18.83 -1.22
CA TYR A 191 -0.19 19.69 -0.47
C TYR A 191 0.34 20.83 -1.32
N LYS A 192 -0.04 22.06 -0.97
CA LYS A 192 0.11 23.23 -1.85
C LYS A 192 -0.55 22.93 -3.20
N ASP A 193 0.12 23.20 -4.30
CA ASP A 193 -0.40 23.01 -5.66
C ASP A 193 -0.10 21.60 -6.23
N TYR A 194 0.23 20.62 -5.37
CA TYR A 194 0.62 19.27 -5.78
C TYR A 194 -0.35 18.21 -5.25
N TYR A 195 -0.60 17.21 -6.10
CA TYR A 195 -1.33 16.00 -5.74
C TYR A 195 -0.40 14.78 -5.75
N PHE A 196 -0.58 13.91 -4.74
CA PHE A 196 0.20 12.69 -4.58
C PHE A 196 -0.73 11.52 -4.36
N ILE A 197 -0.37 10.38 -4.95
CA ILE A 197 -0.92 9.08 -4.58
C ILE A 197 0.11 8.35 -3.74
N TYR A 198 -0.32 7.73 -2.65
CA TYR A 198 0.58 7.04 -1.74
C TYR A 198 -0.01 5.70 -1.30
N ASN A 199 0.89 4.75 -1.03
CA ASN A 199 0.57 3.49 -0.38
C ASN A 199 1.23 3.44 0.99
N TYR A 200 0.62 2.74 1.93
CA TYR A 200 1.12 2.61 3.28
C TYR A 200 0.78 1.24 3.89
N THR A 201 1.51 0.87 4.94
CA THR A 201 1.15 -0.28 5.77
C THR A 201 0.52 0.23 7.06
N ASP A 202 -0.65 -0.28 7.43
CA ASP A 202 -1.24 0.04 8.72
C ASP A 202 -0.72 -0.86 9.85
N MET A 203 -1.02 -0.49 11.09
CA MET A 203 -0.58 -1.23 12.27
C MET A 203 -1.19 -2.63 12.40
N TYR A 204 -2.19 -2.95 11.59
CA TYR A 204 -2.91 -4.23 11.59
C TYR A 204 -2.41 -5.16 10.48
N GLY A 205 -1.36 -4.76 9.75
CA GLY A 205 -0.76 -5.55 8.68
C GLY A 205 -1.53 -5.49 7.36
N ASN A 206 -2.43 -4.52 7.17
CA ASN A 206 -3.01 -4.26 5.87
C ASN A 206 -2.00 -3.46 5.02
N GLY A 207 -1.63 -4.03 3.87
CA GLY A 207 -0.61 -3.48 2.97
C GLY A 207 0.76 -4.11 3.14
N ASN A 208 1.52 -4.17 2.05
CA ASN A 208 2.86 -4.76 2.00
C ASN A 208 3.92 -3.72 1.61
N PHE A 209 3.53 -2.64 0.94
CA PHE A 209 4.48 -1.67 0.40
C PHE A 209 4.10 -0.23 0.73
N GLU A 210 5.12 0.55 1.03
CA GLU A 210 5.04 1.97 1.29
C GLU A 210 5.59 2.74 0.09
N SER A 211 4.90 3.81 -0.33
CA SER A 211 5.34 4.63 -1.46
C SER A 211 4.58 5.95 -1.51
N ILE A 212 5.17 6.94 -2.19
CA ILE A 212 4.48 8.18 -2.56
C ILE A 212 4.96 8.63 -3.92
N ASN A 213 4.00 8.95 -4.80
CA ASN A 213 4.28 9.37 -6.14
C ASN A 213 3.42 10.59 -6.47
N GLN A 214 4.03 11.59 -7.08
CA GLN A 214 3.29 12.74 -7.57
C GLN A 214 2.39 12.32 -8.73
N ILE A 215 1.12 12.74 -8.71
CA ILE A 215 0.22 12.63 -9.86
C ILE A 215 0.63 13.73 -10.86
N ILE A 216 0.98 13.31 -12.06
CA ILE A 216 1.45 14.20 -13.13
C ILE A 216 0.32 14.62 -14.06
N ASP A 217 -0.58 13.70 -14.35
CA ASP A 217 -1.76 13.90 -15.17
C ASP A 217 -2.84 12.91 -14.75
N ILE A 218 -4.10 13.30 -14.86
CA ILE A 218 -5.25 12.45 -14.55
C ILE A 218 -6.49 12.94 -15.30
N ASN A 219 -7.26 11.98 -15.80
CA ASN A 219 -8.58 12.17 -16.38
C ASN A 219 -9.41 10.89 -16.10
N PRO A 220 -10.71 10.85 -16.46
CA PRO A 220 -11.56 9.70 -16.16
C PRO A 220 -11.05 8.33 -16.64
N ASN A 221 -10.17 8.31 -17.66
CA ASN A 221 -9.79 7.10 -18.37
C ASN A 221 -8.29 6.75 -18.22
N SER A 222 -7.48 7.64 -17.67
CA SER A 222 -6.05 7.42 -17.49
C SER A 222 -5.47 8.33 -16.40
N TYR A 223 -4.39 7.88 -15.77
CA TYR A 223 -3.56 8.75 -14.95
C TYR A 223 -2.09 8.39 -15.07
N THR A 224 -1.21 9.35 -14.80
CA THR A 224 0.24 9.19 -14.83
C THR A 224 0.83 9.66 -13.51
N ILE A 225 1.77 8.90 -12.97
CA ILE A 225 2.53 9.28 -11.77
C ILE A 225 4.02 9.42 -12.10
N SER A 226 4.73 10.22 -11.31
CA SER A 226 6.19 10.21 -11.31
C SER A 226 6.68 9.02 -10.47
N ASP A 227 7.31 8.04 -11.11
CA ASP A 227 7.87 6.85 -10.46
C ASP A 227 9.36 6.72 -10.83
N SER A 228 10.23 6.73 -9.82
CA SER A 228 11.69 6.67 -9.99
C SER A 228 12.22 5.31 -10.44
N ASN A 229 11.42 4.26 -10.26
CA ASN A 229 11.80 2.88 -10.57
C ASN A 229 11.56 2.50 -12.03
N VAL A 230 10.96 3.39 -12.83
CA VAL A 230 10.65 3.17 -14.26
C VAL A 230 11.63 3.97 -15.13
N ASN A 231 12.03 3.40 -16.28
CA ASN A 231 13.06 3.95 -17.18
C ASN A 231 12.80 5.42 -17.60
N ASP A 232 11.54 5.83 -17.75
CA ASP A 232 11.16 7.21 -18.14
C ASP A 232 10.76 8.10 -16.94
N LYS A 233 10.98 7.60 -15.72
CA LYS A 233 10.60 8.22 -14.46
C LYS A 233 9.11 8.58 -14.34
N LYS A 234 8.27 7.90 -15.14
CA LYS A 234 6.82 8.07 -15.22
C LYS A 234 6.17 6.70 -15.42
N ALA A 235 5.10 6.43 -14.67
CA ALA A 235 4.26 5.26 -14.86
C ALA A 235 2.85 5.73 -15.27
N GLY A 236 2.39 5.24 -16.42
CA GLY A 236 1.06 5.53 -16.95
C GLY A 236 0.12 4.35 -16.73
N PHE A 237 -1.13 4.67 -16.41
CA PHE A 237 -2.19 3.70 -16.18
C PHE A 237 -3.43 4.10 -16.98
N HIS A 238 -4.12 3.12 -17.56
CA HIS A 238 -5.34 3.32 -18.30
C HIS A 238 -6.48 2.50 -17.70
N SER A 239 -7.71 2.99 -17.85
CA SER A 239 -8.90 2.24 -17.46
C SER A 239 -9.14 1.09 -18.44
N ILE A 240 -9.44 -0.10 -17.91
CA ILE A 240 -9.78 -1.28 -18.72
C ILE A 240 -11.26 -1.67 -18.64
N MET A 241 -12.04 -1.04 -17.76
CA MET A 241 -13.49 -1.27 -17.63
C MET A 241 -14.18 0.04 -17.22
N GLU A 242 -14.44 0.92 -18.19
CA GLU A 242 -15.27 2.11 -17.96
C GLU A 242 -16.74 1.69 -17.70
N GLY A 243 -17.31 2.13 -16.58
CA GLY A 243 -18.76 2.15 -16.38
C GLY A 243 -19.44 0.78 -16.15
N VAL A 244 -18.71 -0.27 -15.78
CA VAL A 244 -19.32 -1.57 -15.48
C VAL A 244 -19.91 -1.56 -14.07
N ASN A 245 -21.23 -1.53 -14.01
CA ASN A 245 -21.99 -1.65 -12.79
C ASN A 245 -22.23 -3.14 -12.45
N ASN A 246 -21.67 -3.59 -11.33
CA ASN A 246 -21.81 -4.96 -10.84
C ASN A 246 -23.11 -5.20 -10.06
N GLU A 247 -24.05 -4.24 -10.03
CA GLU A 247 -25.33 -4.31 -9.31
C GLU A 247 -26.10 -5.62 -9.52
N HIS A 248 -26.13 -6.14 -10.75
CA HIS A 248 -26.81 -7.40 -11.04
C HIS A 248 -26.13 -8.59 -10.33
N LYS A 249 -24.79 -8.63 -10.30
CA LYS A 249 -24.04 -9.66 -9.56
C LYS A 249 -24.20 -9.47 -8.04
N LEU A 250 -24.20 -8.23 -7.57
CA LEU A 250 -24.46 -7.89 -6.17
C LEU A 250 -25.83 -8.42 -5.71
N LYS A 251 -26.87 -8.25 -6.51
CA LYS A 251 -28.21 -8.80 -6.23
C LYS A 251 -28.24 -10.33 -6.21
N LYS A 252 -27.43 -10.98 -7.06
CA LYS A 252 -27.37 -12.45 -7.13
C LYS A 252 -26.68 -13.08 -5.93
N ILE A 253 -25.64 -12.44 -5.40
CA ILE A 253 -24.86 -13.02 -4.30
C ILE A 253 -25.58 -12.92 -2.95
N ILE A 254 -26.48 -11.95 -2.76
CA ILE A 254 -27.29 -11.80 -1.55
C ILE A 254 -28.19 -13.02 -1.36
N GLY A 255 -28.15 -13.62 -0.18
CA GLY A 255 -28.90 -14.83 0.16
C GLY A 255 -28.10 -15.80 1.02
N GLU A 256 -28.69 -16.97 1.24
CA GLU A 256 -28.09 -18.08 1.99
C GLU A 256 -27.48 -19.11 1.04
N TRP A 257 -26.32 -19.60 1.43
CA TRP A 257 -25.46 -20.45 0.63
C TRP A 257 -24.89 -21.57 1.50
N ILE A 258 -24.87 -22.80 0.99
CA ILE A 258 -24.29 -23.96 1.69
C ILE A 258 -23.20 -24.61 0.85
N SER A 259 -22.04 -24.89 1.45
CA SER A 259 -20.94 -25.64 0.82
C SER A 259 -20.54 -26.79 1.73
N TYR A 260 -20.13 -27.90 1.13
CA TYR A 260 -19.62 -29.05 1.88
C TYR A 260 -18.09 -29.10 1.84
N ASN A 261 -17.46 -29.12 3.01
CA ASN A 261 -16.02 -29.33 3.16
C ASN A 261 -15.70 -30.82 3.28
N SER A 262 -14.69 -31.27 2.52
CA SER A 262 -14.33 -32.69 2.43
C SER A 262 -12.82 -32.92 2.25
N GLU A 263 -12.34 -34.09 2.67
CA GLU A 263 -10.95 -34.55 2.49
C GLU A 263 -10.53 -34.67 1.01
N ASN A 264 -11.49 -34.90 0.11
CA ASN A 264 -11.24 -35.10 -1.31
C ASN A 264 -10.99 -33.79 -2.07
N ARG A 265 -11.08 -32.64 -1.40
CA ARG A 265 -10.86 -31.30 -1.96
C ARG A 265 -9.58 -30.69 -1.38
N THR A 266 -8.93 -29.82 -2.14
CA THR A 266 -7.67 -29.19 -1.69
C THR A 266 -7.92 -28.21 -0.54
N TYR A 267 -7.15 -28.34 0.55
CA TYR A 267 -7.05 -27.37 1.63
C TYR A 267 -5.94 -26.32 1.37
N GLY A 268 -5.35 -26.31 0.17
CA GLY A 268 -4.31 -25.34 -0.21
C GLY A 268 -2.94 -25.68 0.35
N LYS A 269 -2.36 -24.74 1.11
CA LYS A 269 -0.96 -24.81 1.58
C LYS A 269 -0.70 -26.02 2.50
N TYR A 270 0.56 -26.44 2.55
CA TYR A 270 1.04 -27.41 3.53
C TYR A 270 0.74 -26.96 4.96
N ILE A 271 0.06 -27.81 5.71
CA ILE A 271 -0.18 -27.65 7.15
C ILE A 271 0.82 -28.60 7.84
N PRO A 272 1.72 -28.10 8.70
CA PRO A 272 2.64 -28.98 9.43
C PRO A 272 1.88 -30.03 10.24
N GLU A 273 2.26 -31.31 10.11
CA GLU A 273 1.62 -32.42 10.84
C GLU A 273 1.57 -32.15 12.35
N GLN A 274 2.64 -31.58 12.90
CA GLN A 274 2.75 -31.18 14.29
C GLN A 274 1.63 -30.21 14.74
N GLU A 275 1.21 -29.27 13.88
CA GLU A 275 0.13 -28.34 14.22
C GLU A 275 -1.22 -29.06 14.34
N ILE A 276 -1.40 -30.14 13.58
CA ILE A 276 -2.57 -31.01 13.66
C ILE A 276 -2.48 -31.92 14.90
N GLU A 277 -1.33 -32.57 15.11
CA GLU A 277 -1.08 -33.45 16.27
C GLU A 277 -1.23 -32.74 17.61
N TYR A 278 -0.74 -31.50 17.71
CA TYR A 278 -0.90 -30.69 18.92
C TYR A 278 -2.30 -30.12 19.09
N GLY A 279 -3.20 -30.36 18.13
CA GLY A 279 -4.57 -29.87 18.11
C GLY A 279 -4.62 -28.36 18.04
N ARG A 280 -3.65 -27.71 17.38
CA ARG A 280 -3.72 -26.28 17.08
C ARG A 280 -4.61 -26.07 15.88
N VAL A 281 -4.38 -26.85 14.82
CA VAL A 281 -5.13 -26.79 13.56
C VAL A 281 -5.96 -28.06 13.39
N GLY A 282 -7.20 -27.94 12.94
CA GLY A 282 -8.01 -29.06 12.47
C GLY A 282 -8.40 -28.90 11.00
N LEU A 283 -8.52 -29.98 10.24
CA LEU A 283 -9.23 -29.94 8.97
C LEU A 283 -10.73 -29.95 9.25
N PHE A 284 -11.48 -29.06 8.62
CA PHE A 284 -12.94 -29.07 8.74
C PHE A 284 -13.56 -30.01 7.71
N LEU A 285 -14.53 -30.80 8.19
CA LEU A 285 -15.38 -31.69 7.40
C LEU A 285 -16.82 -31.45 7.81
N GLY A 286 -17.68 -31.20 6.82
CA GLY A 286 -19.09 -30.88 7.06
C GLY A 286 -19.55 -29.61 6.36
N ASP A 287 -20.74 -29.17 6.75
CA ASP A 287 -21.45 -28.08 6.11
C ASP A 287 -20.92 -26.72 6.57
N LEU A 288 -20.73 -25.84 5.59
CA LEU A 288 -20.34 -24.46 5.75
C LEU A 288 -21.48 -23.60 5.23
N HIS A 289 -22.10 -22.86 6.14
CA HIS A 289 -23.19 -21.95 5.81
C HIS A 289 -22.64 -20.55 5.65
N MET A 290 -22.95 -19.90 4.53
CA MET A 290 -22.58 -18.52 4.27
C MET A 290 -23.84 -17.71 3.94
N THR A 291 -24.03 -16.59 4.61
CA THR A 291 -25.17 -15.71 4.37
C THR A 291 -24.66 -14.32 3.99
N PHE A 292 -24.99 -13.88 2.78
CA PHE A 292 -24.76 -12.50 2.33
C PHE A 292 -26.00 -11.66 2.60
N LYS A 293 -25.83 -10.58 3.36
CA LYS A 293 -26.79 -9.49 3.52
C LYS A 293 -26.21 -8.23 2.88
N GLU A 294 -27.01 -7.17 2.78
CA GLU A 294 -26.59 -5.91 2.12
C GLU A 294 -25.28 -5.33 2.66
N LYS A 295 -24.99 -5.52 3.96
CA LYS A 295 -23.79 -4.97 4.62
C LYS A 295 -23.00 -5.97 5.43
N THR A 296 -23.41 -7.23 5.51
CA THR A 296 -22.71 -8.21 6.34
C THR A 296 -22.66 -9.55 5.67
N ILE A 297 -21.60 -10.30 5.97
CA ILE A 297 -21.50 -11.71 5.63
C ILE A 297 -21.31 -12.49 6.92
N SER A 298 -22.08 -13.54 7.11
CA SER A 298 -21.83 -14.51 8.17
C SER A 298 -21.36 -15.82 7.57
N LEU A 299 -20.25 -16.36 8.06
CA LEU A 299 -19.75 -17.68 7.75
C LEU A 299 -19.86 -18.55 9.00
N LYS A 300 -20.58 -19.67 8.93
CA LYS A 300 -20.91 -20.50 10.08
C LYS A 300 -20.62 -21.97 9.83
N ILE A 301 -20.10 -22.60 10.88
CA ILE A 301 -20.04 -24.05 11.07
C ILE A 301 -20.94 -24.38 12.27
N ASP A 302 -21.77 -25.43 12.18
CA ASP A 302 -22.88 -25.69 13.13
C ASP A 302 -22.56 -25.52 14.61
N ALA A 303 -21.46 -26.12 15.07
CA ALA A 303 -21.10 -26.17 16.49
C ALA A 303 -20.23 -24.99 16.97
N LEU A 304 -20.13 -23.93 16.17
CA LEU A 304 -19.31 -22.75 16.43
C LEU A 304 -20.10 -21.46 16.25
N GLU A 305 -19.67 -20.43 16.96
CA GLU A 305 -20.11 -19.06 16.71
C GLU A 305 -19.74 -18.66 15.28
N PRO A 306 -20.64 -17.94 14.57
CA PRO A 306 -20.39 -17.50 13.21
C PRO A 306 -19.27 -16.46 13.17
N MET A 307 -18.40 -16.58 12.17
CA MET A 307 -17.50 -15.49 11.78
C MET A 307 -18.32 -14.43 11.04
N ILE A 308 -18.24 -13.18 11.50
CA ILE A 308 -19.00 -12.06 10.94
C ILE A 308 -18.04 -11.09 10.24
N TYR A 309 -18.29 -10.85 8.97
CA TYR A 309 -17.73 -9.73 8.23
C TYR A 309 -18.71 -8.57 8.29
N HIS A 310 -18.26 -7.42 8.80
CA HIS A 310 -19.07 -6.25 9.15
C HIS A 310 -19.36 -5.33 7.97
N ASP A 311 -18.57 -5.47 6.90
CA ASP A 311 -18.82 -4.88 5.60
C ASP A 311 -18.24 -5.80 4.51
N TRP A 312 -18.73 -5.64 3.29
CA TRP A 312 -18.15 -6.32 2.14
C TRP A 312 -18.41 -5.55 0.85
N GLN A 313 -17.48 -5.67 -0.09
CA GLN A 313 -17.54 -4.98 -1.37
C GLN A 313 -17.19 -5.95 -2.48
N LEU A 314 -17.79 -5.71 -3.64
CA LEU A 314 -17.54 -6.47 -4.86
C LEU A 314 -16.76 -5.59 -5.83
N SER A 315 -15.68 -6.12 -6.39
CA SER A 315 -14.91 -5.45 -7.44
C SER A 315 -15.79 -5.06 -8.62
N GLN A 316 -15.43 -4.02 -9.36
CA GLN A 316 -16.20 -3.55 -10.53
C GLN A 316 -16.45 -4.64 -11.57
N ASP A 317 -15.50 -5.55 -11.77
CA ASP A 317 -15.68 -6.69 -12.68
C ASP A 317 -16.47 -7.86 -12.08
N GLY A 318 -16.82 -7.76 -10.79
CA GLY A 318 -17.54 -8.75 -10.01
C GLY A 318 -16.82 -10.08 -9.92
N LYS A 319 -15.49 -10.05 -9.71
CA LYS A 319 -14.64 -11.23 -9.56
C LYS A 319 -13.86 -11.27 -8.24
N THR A 320 -13.78 -10.18 -7.49
CA THR A 320 -13.15 -10.15 -6.16
C THR A 320 -14.16 -9.69 -5.13
N LEU A 321 -14.27 -10.44 -4.05
CA LEU A 321 -14.92 -10.02 -2.82
C LEU A 321 -13.86 -9.45 -1.90
N LEU A 322 -14.09 -8.25 -1.39
CA LEU A 322 -13.35 -7.64 -0.29
C LEU A 322 -14.22 -7.75 0.96
N LEU A 323 -13.67 -8.30 2.03
CA LEU A 323 -14.37 -8.65 3.25
C LEU A 323 -13.76 -7.88 4.41
N GLU A 324 -14.56 -7.14 5.16
CA GLU A 324 -14.11 -6.36 6.31
C GLU A 324 -14.41 -7.10 7.61
N TYR A 325 -13.38 -7.40 8.38
CA TYR A 325 -13.47 -8.08 9.67
C TYR A 325 -13.06 -7.13 10.78
N HIS A 326 -13.89 -7.03 11.82
CA HIS A 326 -13.57 -6.26 13.02
C HIS A 326 -13.15 -7.24 14.09
N PHE A 327 -12.06 -6.94 14.79
CA PHE A 327 -11.65 -7.70 15.96
C PHE A 327 -11.54 -6.79 17.16
N ASP A 328 -12.06 -7.27 18.28
CA ASP A 328 -11.99 -6.61 19.57
C ASP A 328 -10.98 -7.34 20.45
N GLY A 329 -9.78 -6.76 20.60
CA GLY A 329 -8.80 -7.19 21.60
C GLY A 329 -8.89 -6.34 22.85
N SER A 330 -8.60 -6.93 24.02
CA SER A 330 -8.64 -6.24 25.32
C SER A 330 -7.70 -5.03 25.43
N GLU A 331 -6.67 -4.96 24.57
CA GLU A 331 -5.70 -3.85 24.52
C GLU A 331 -5.71 -3.10 23.18
N SER A 332 -6.29 -3.68 22.13
CA SER A 332 -6.48 -3.02 20.83
C SER A 332 -7.56 -3.73 20.01
N GLY A 333 -8.54 -2.95 19.52
CA GLY A 333 -9.41 -3.37 18.42
C GLY A 333 -8.87 -2.86 17.08
N GLY A 334 -9.34 -3.44 15.98
CA GLY A 334 -8.89 -3.06 14.64
C GLY A 334 -9.77 -3.59 13.52
N ILE A 335 -9.50 -3.10 12.30
CA ILE A 335 -10.15 -3.52 11.07
C ILE A 335 -9.12 -4.28 10.22
N GLN A 336 -9.45 -5.50 9.84
CA GLN A 336 -8.67 -6.32 8.94
C GLN A 336 -9.48 -6.60 7.67
N PHE A 337 -8.79 -6.67 6.54
CA PHE A 337 -9.40 -6.99 5.27
C PHE A 337 -8.98 -8.37 4.76
N GLU A 338 -9.95 -9.16 4.35
CA GLU A 338 -9.75 -10.40 3.62
C GLU A 338 -10.33 -10.30 2.22
N TYR A 339 -9.98 -11.25 1.35
CA TYR A 339 -10.53 -11.27 0.00
C TYR A 339 -10.69 -12.69 -0.54
N ALA A 340 -11.63 -12.83 -1.46
CA ALA A 340 -11.89 -14.06 -2.18
C ALA A 340 -12.05 -13.79 -3.67
N THR A 341 -11.67 -14.76 -4.51
CA THR A 341 -11.93 -14.70 -5.95
C THR A 341 -13.22 -15.45 -6.26
N ILE A 342 -14.16 -14.79 -6.94
CA ILE A 342 -15.35 -15.45 -7.50
C ILE A 342 -14.94 -16.12 -8.81
N LEU A 343 -15.01 -17.45 -8.82
CA LEU A 343 -14.73 -18.28 -9.99
C LEU A 343 -16.00 -18.50 -10.82
N GLU A 344 -17.15 -18.60 -10.16
CA GLU A 344 -18.46 -18.79 -10.80
C GLU A 344 -19.55 -18.17 -9.94
N LEU A 345 -20.52 -17.48 -10.56
CA LEU A 345 -21.72 -16.97 -9.89
C LEU A 345 -22.91 -17.06 -10.85
N ASN A 346 -23.93 -17.81 -10.46
CA ASN A 346 -25.23 -17.85 -11.09
C ASN A 346 -26.33 -17.89 -10.01
N ASP A 347 -27.60 -18.08 -10.41
CA ASP A 347 -28.74 -17.98 -9.49
C ASP A 347 -28.78 -19.09 -8.43
N THR A 348 -28.08 -20.20 -8.67
CA THR A 348 -28.08 -21.41 -7.82
C THR A 348 -26.70 -21.77 -7.28
N LYS A 349 -25.63 -21.21 -7.85
CA LYS A 349 -24.25 -21.62 -7.55
C LYS A 349 -23.33 -20.41 -7.35
N LEU A 350 -22.52 -20.48 -6.31
CA LEU A 350 -21.43 -19.56 -6.02
C LEU A 350 -20.15 -20.36 -5.77
N LYS A 351 -19.17 -20.24 -6.67
CA LYS A 351 -17.85 -20.86 -6.52
C LYS A 351 -16.82 -19.80 -6.21
N ILE A 352 -16.17 -19.91 -5.05
CA ILE A 352 -15.14 -18.96 -4.61
C ILE A 352 -13.83 -19.65 -4.27
N ARG A 353 -12.72 -18.97 -4.51
CA ARG A 353 -11.40 -19.31 -3.98
C ARG A 353 -11.10 -18.37 -2.82
N LEU A 354 -10.96 -18.94 -1.62
CA LEU A 354 -10.59 -18.21 -0.42
C LEU A 354 -9.09 -17.89 -0.47
N PHE A 355 -8.69 -16.66 -0.10
CA PHE A 355 -7.28 -16.36 0.07
C PHE A 355 -6.75 -16.81 1.43
N ASN A 356 -7.52 -16.52 2.49
CA ASN A 356 -7.36 -17.10 3.80
C ASN A 356 -8.47 -18.15 4.02
N ASN A 357 -8.10 -19.43 4.11
CA ASN A 357 -9.04 -20.52 4.32
C ASN A 357 -9.05 -21.02 5.78
N ARG A 358 -8.75 -20.12 6.73
CA ARG A 358 -8.75 -20.40 8.17
C ARG A 358 -10.05 -19.91 8.79
N TYR A 359 -10.65 -20.72 9.66
CA TYR A 359 -11.80 -20.39 10.47
C TYR A 359 -11.40 -20.45 11.95
N TYR A 360 -11.42 -19.32 12.65
CA TYR A 360 -11.05 -19.28 14.07
C TYR A 360 -12.21 -19.78 14.93
N THR A 361 -11.93 -20.72 15.83
CA THR A 361 -12.98 -21.42 16.61
C THR A 361 -13.31 -20.71 17.93
N GLY A 362 -12.44 -19.81 18.40
CA GLY A 362 -12.50 -19.24 19.75
C GLY A 362 -12.22 -20.25 20.88
N LYS A 363 -11.78 -21.47 20.55
CA LYS A 363 -11.48 -22.55 21.51
C LYS A 363 -9.97 -22.71 21.68
N GLU A 364 -9.54 -23.33 22.78
CA GLU A 364 -8.12 -23.66 22.98
C GLU A 364 -7.61 -24.66 21.94
N LYS A 365 -8.43 -25.67 21.57
CA LYS A 365 -8.10 -26.71 20.59
C LYS A 365 -9.33 -27.26 19.85
N PRO A 366 -9.29 -27.45 18.52
CA PRO A 366 -8.41 -26.71 17.61
C PRO A 366 -8.70 -25.22 17.71
N ASN A 367 -7.67 -24.38 17.69
CA ASN A 367 -7.84 -22.92 17.72
C ASN A 367 -8.34 -22.38 16.36
N GLN A 368 -8.08 -23.14 15.29
CA GLN A 368 -8.52 -22.83 13.94
C GLN A 368 -8.83 -24.10 13.17
N TYR A 369 -9.87 -24.02 12.34
CA TYR A 369 -10.16 -24.99 11.29
C TYR A 369 -9.63 -24.52 9.96
N ILE A 370 -9.17 -25.44 9.11
CA ILE A 370 -8.84 -25.17 7.71
C ILE A 370 -9.99 -25.65 6.84
N LEU A 371 -10.48 -24.75 5.98
CA LEU A 371 -11.52 -24.99 4.99
C LEU A 371 -10.88 -25.40 3.67
N ASN A 372 -11.63 -26.08 2.79
CA ASN A 372 -11.19 -26.26 1.41
C ASN A 372 -10.92 -24.88 0.76
N LEU A 373 -9.84 -24.79 -0.02
CA LEU A 373 -9.41 -23.54 -0.65
C LEU A 373 -10.43 -23.02 -1.66
N ILE A 374 -11.06 -23.95 -2.38
CA ILE A 374 -12.16 -23.67 -3.29
C ILE A 374 -13.43 -24.18 -2.64
N GLN A 375 -14.39 -23.28 -2.46
CA GLN A 375 -15.71 -23.57 -1.94
C GLN A 375 -16.71 -23.51 -3.09
N GLU A 376 -17.57 -24.51 -3.18
CA GLU A 376 -18.68 -24.58 -4.12
C GLU A 376 -19.97 -24.55 -3.32
N PHE A 377 -20.61 -23.40 -3.32
CA PHE A 377 -21.84 -23.16 -2.60
C PHE A 377 -23.05 -23.35 -3.52
N GLU A 378 -24.08 -23.99 -2.97
CA GLU A 378 -25.43 -24.06 -3.52
C GLU A 378 -26.33 -23.09 -2.74
N ARG A 379 -27.25 -22.45 -3.45
CA ARG A 379 -28.19 -21.51 -2.83
C ARG A 379 -29.22 -22.28 -1.99
N VAL A 380 -29.47 -21.81 -0.77
CA VAL A 380 -30.57 -22.29 0.06
C VAL A 380 -31.83 -21.56 -0.40
N GLU A 381 -32.86 -22.32 -0.78
CA GLU A 381 -34.16 -21.79 -1.24
C GLU A 381 -35.00 -21.20 -0.10
#